data_AF-R7F3W2-F1
#
_entry.id   AF-R7F3W2-F1
#
_cell.length_a   1.000
_cell.length_b   1.000
_cell.length_c   1.000
_cell.angle_alpha   90.00
_cell.angle_beta   90.00
_cell.angle_gamma   90.00
#
_symmetry.space_group_name_H-M   'P 1'
#
loop_
_entity.id
_entity.type
_entity.pdbx_description
1 polymer ?
#
loop_
_entity_poly.entity_id
_entity_poly.type
_entity_poly.pdbx_seq_one_letter_code
_entity_poly.pdbx_strand_id
1 'polypeptide(L)'
;MTYHPETVYLMRYHDLDDSKGVEAIRKAFGKDADRVVRLYEIFKDADALDRWRLGPDGLDPKYLRTAPAKTMPAYSHRIFIKSSSQAK
;
A
#
# COMPACT_ATOMS: atom_id res chain seq x y z
N MET A 1 -11.52 -21.95 -3.96
CA MET A 1 -10.62 -20.80 -3.80
C MET A 1 -10.71 -19.99 -5.08
N THR A 2 -11.14 -18.73 -5.00
CA THR A 2 -11.28 -17.86 -6.19
C THR A 2 -9.97 -17.15 -6.45
N TYR A 3 -9.47 -17.22 -7.68
CA TYR A 3 -8.26 -16.51 -8.07
C TYR A 3 -8.58 -15.08 -8.49
N HIS A 4 -7.84 -14.12 -7.94
CA HIS A 4 -7.98 -12.69 -8.23
C HIS A 4 -6.73 -12.20 -8.99
N PRO A 5 -6.79 -12.07 -10.33
CA PRO A 5 -5.62 -11.71 -11.15
C PRO A 5 -5.01 -10.36 -10.78
N GLU A 6 -5.80 -9.42 -10.24
CA GLU A 6 -5.31 -8.13 -9.74
C GLU A 6 -4.24 -8.28 -8.65
N THR A 7 -4.34 -9.31 -7.81
CA THR A 7 -3.41 -9.51 -6.69
C THR A 7 -1.97 -9.76 -7.16
N VAL A 8 -1.79 -10.35 -8.33
CA VAL A 8 -0.47 -10.54 -8.96
C VAL A 8 0.17 -9.20 -9.28
N TYR A 9 -0.60 -8.24 -9.78
CA TYR A 9 -0.09 -6.90 -10.11
C TYR A 9 0.19 -6.10 -8.85
N LEU A 10 -0.72 -6.15 -7.88
CA LEU A 10 -0.53 -5.52 -6.58
C LEU A 10 0.80 -5.96 -5.96
N MET A 11 1.03 -7.27 -5.88
CA MET A 11 2.24 -7.83 -5.29
C MET A 11 3.49 -7.54 -6.12
N ARG A 12 3.43 -7.72 -7.44
CA ARG A 12 4.59 -7.56 -8.32
C ARG A 12 5.12 -6.12 -8.37
N TYR A 13 4.24 -5.13 -8.28
CA TYR A 13 4.60 -3.72 -8.46
C TYR A 13 4.64 -2.91 -7.15
N HIS A 14 4.35 -3.52 -5.98
CA HIS A 14 4.23 -2.77 -4.73
C HIS A 14 5.50 -1.99 -4.32
N ASP A 15 6.68 -2.51 -4.60
CA ASP A 15 7.95 -1.85 -4.26
C ASP A 15 8.59 -1.11 -5.46
N LEU A 16 7.84 -0.99 -6.56
CA LEU A 16 8.27 -0.26 -7.76
C LEU A 16 7.62 1.13 -7.81
N ASP A 17 8.12 1.97 -8.70
CA ASP A 17 7.51 3.27 -8.99
C ASP A 17 6.03 3.11 -9.43
N ASP A 18 5.19 4.05 -8.98
CA ASP A 18 3.75 4.01 -9.24
C ASP A 18 3.43 3.99 -10.73
N SER A 19 4.17 4.73 -11.54
CA SER A 19 3.96 4.80 -12.99
C SER A 19 4.05 3.42 -13.64
N LYS A 20 5.03 2.60 -13.25
CA LYS A 20 5.22 1.24 -13.78
C LYS A 20 4.05 0.34 -13.45
N GLY A 21 3.58 0.39 -12.20
CA GLY A 21 2.41 -0.39 -11.76
C GLY A 21 1.13 0.04 -12.46
N VAL A 22 0.88 1.34 -12.54
CA VAL A 22 -0.31 1.91 -13.20
C VAL A 22 -0.32 1.59 -14.69
N GLU A 23 0.81 1.73 -15.40
CA GLU A 23 0.91 1.38 -16.82
C GLU A 23 0.61 -0.12 -17.05
N ALA A 24 1.23 -1.00 -16.25
CA ALA A 24 1.01 -2.43 -16.36
C ALA A 24 -0.46 -2.82 -16.09
N ILE A 25 -1.09 -2.21 -15.08
CA ILE A 25 -2.50 -2.44 -14.76
C ILE A 25 -3.41 -1.94 -15.88
N ARG A 26 -3.16 -0.73 -16.41
CA ARG A 26 -3.96 -0.17 -17.52
C ARG A 26 -3.89 -1.05 -18.76
N LYS A 27 -2.71 -1.58 -19.07
CA LYS A 27 -2.52 -2.52 -20.19
C LYS A 27 -3.23 -3.86 -19.98
N ALA A 28 -3.28 -4.36 -18.75
CA ALA A 28 -3.80 -5.70 -18.44
C ALA A 28 -5.33 -5.75 -18.23
N PHE A 29 -5.91 -4.72 -17.63
CA PHE A 29 -7.31 -4.75 -17.17
C PHE A 29 -8.26 -3.89 -18.00
N GLY A 30 -7.77 -3.08 -18.94
CA GLY A 30 -8.60 -2.29 -19.86
C GLY A 30 -9.67 -1.47 -19.12
N LYS A 31 -10.95 -1.78 -19.36
CA LYS A 31 -12.10 -1.11 -18.71
C LYS A 31 -12.13 -1.23 -17.18
N ASP A 32 -11.53 -2.28 -16.62
CA ASP A 32 -11.48 -2.53 -15.17
C ASP A 32 -10.24 -1.90 -14.52
N ALA A 33 -9.37 -1.26 -15.31
CA ALA A 33 -8.08 -0.75 -14.82
C ALA A 33 -8.24 0.25 -13.68
N ASP A 34 -9.21 1.17 -13.72
CA ASP A 34 -9.36 2.18 -12.67
C ASP A 34 -9.72 1.55 -11.32
N ARG A 35 -10.54 0.48 -11.33
CA ARG A 35 -10.83 -0.31 -10.12
C ARG A 35 -9.55 -0.95 -9.56
N VAL A 36 -8.73 -1.53 -10.44
CA VAL A 36 -7.51 -2.23 -10.05
C VAL A 36 -6.41 -1.26 -9.62
N VAL A 37 -6.28 -0.11 -10.27
CA VAL A 37 -5.41 0.99 -9.83
C VAL A 37 -5.81 1.45 -8.43
N ARG A 38 -7.11 1.58 -8.16
CA ARG A 38 -7.58 1.94 -6.83
C ARG A 38 -7.18 0.91 -5.76
N LEU A 39 -7.32 -0.38 -6.07
CA LEU A 39 -6.86 -1.46 -5.18
C LEU A 39 -5.35 -1.41 -4.97
N TYR A 40 -4.60 -1.11 -6.03
CA TYR A 40 -3.14 -0.96 -5.98
C TYR A 40 -2.70 0.20 -5.09
N GLU A 41 -3.33 1.37 -5.20
CA GLU A 41 -3.06 2.50 -4.32
C GLU A 41 -3.32 2.15 -2.84
N ILE A 42 -4.47 1.53 -2.55
CA ILE A 42 -4.84 1.13 -1.18
C ILE A 42 -3.83 0.13 -0.64
N PHE A 43 -3.42 -0.85 -1.45
CA PHE A 43 -2.45 -1.86 -1.05
C PHE A 43 -1.09 -1.24 -0.70
N LYS A 44 -0.58 -0.33 -1.54
CA LYS A 44 0.69 0.36 -1.27
C LYS A 44 0.62 1.27 -0.06
N ASP A 45 -0.51 1.94 0.14
CA ASP A 45 -0.72 2.75 1.34
C ASP A 45 -0.74 1.89 2.60
N ALA A 46 -1.35 0.71 2.54
CA ALA A 46 -1.34 -0.25 3.65
C ALA A 46 0.09 -0.77 3.93
N ASP A 47 0.86 -1.14 2.91
CA ASP A 47 2.28 -1.51 3.07
C ASP A 47 3.09 -0.36 3.68
N ALA A 48 2.94 0.86 3.16
CA ALA A 48 3.64 2.04 3.65
C ALA A 48 3.31 2.34 5.12
N LEU A 49 2.04 2.25 5.52
CA LEU A 49 1.59 2.45 6.90
C LEU A 49 2.17 1.41 7.87
N ASP A 50 2.55 0.23 7.40
CA ASP A 50 3.19 -0.81 8.22
C ASP A 50 4.72 -0.63 8.36
N ARG A 51 5.33 0.28 7.58
CA ARG A 51 6.79 0.50 7.57
C ARG A 51 7.38 1.10 8.84
N TRP A 52 6.56 1.46 9.85
CA TRP A 52 7.06 1.82 11.19
C TRP A 52 7.98 0.74 11.79
N ARG A 53 7.78 -0.52 11.39
CA ARG A 53 8.65 -1.64 11.78
C ARG A 53 10.11 -1.50 11.33
N LEU A 54 10.39 -0.63 10.36
CA LEU A 54 11.73 -0.41 9.78
C LEU A 54 12.51 0.69 10.51
N GLY A 55 11.89 1.38 11.47
CA GLY A 55 12.52 2.44 12.27
C GLY A 55 11.77 3.77 12.21
N PRO A 56 12.28 4.81 12.90
CA PRO A 56 11.62 6.12 13.00
C PRO A 56 11.34 6.80 11.66
N ASP A 57 12.22 6.59 10.67
CA ASP A 57 12.11 7.15 9.32
C ASP A 57 11.55 6.14 8.29
N GLY A 58 11.00 5.01 8.76
CA GLY A 58 10.49 3.95 7.90
C GLY A 58 9.27 4.35 7.05
N LEU A 59 8.52 5.36 7.50
CA LEU A 59 7.35 5.88 6.81
C LEU A 59 7.56 7.34 6.42
N ASP A 60 7.43 7.63 5.12
CA ASP A 60 7.34 9.00 4.59
C ASP A 60 5.92 9.26 4.07
N PRO A 61 5.13 10.13 4.72
CA PRO A 61 3.73 10.39 4.37
C PRO A 61 3.53 10.91 2.94
N LYS A 62 4.57 11.45 2.29
CA LYS A 62 4.44 11.95 0.91
C LYS A 62 4.14 10.84 -0.10
N TYR A 63 4.49 9.59 0.23
CA TYR A 63 4.23 8.43 -0.62
C TYR A 63 2.87 7.78 -0.35
N LEU A 64 2.06 8.33 0.57
CA LEU A 64 0.67 7.90 0.73
C LEU A 64 -0.18 8.50 -0.39
N ARG A 65 -0.94 7.66 -1.08
CA ARG A 65 -1.66 8.02 -2.30
C ARG A 65 -3.06 8.52 -1.98
N THR A 66 -3.76 7.77 -1.13
CA THR A 66 -5.18 7.97 -0.88
C THR A 66 -5.42 8.99 0.24
N ALA A 67 -6.48 9.79 0.10
CA ALA A 67 -6.83 10.78 1.12
C ALA A 67 -7.04 10.15 2.53
N PRO A 68 -7.69 8.98 2.67
CA PRO A 68 -7.76 8.30 3.97
C PRO A 68 -6.39 7.92 4.51
N ALA A 69 -5.50 7.32 3.71
CA ALA A 69 -4.20 6.90 4.21
C ALA A 69 -3.35 8.07 4.73
N LYS A 70 -3.44 9.24 4.08
CA LYS A 70 -2.74 10.46 4.50
C LYS A 70 -3.09 10.94 5.91
N THR A 71 -4.23 10.53 6.47
CA THR A 71 -4.64 10.88 7.85
C THR A 71 -4.27 9.80 8.88
N MET A 72 -3.75 8.66 8.43
CA MET A 72 -3.45 7.48 9.26
C MET A 72 -2.01 7.34 9.78
N PRO A 73 -1.00 8.19 9.48
CA PRO A 73 0.36 8.00 10.02
C PRO A 73 0.42 7.94 11.55
N ALA A 74 -0.26 8.87 12.24
CA ALA A 74 -0.28 8.88 13.71
C ALA A 74 -0.97 7.64 14.30
N TYR A 75 -2.05 7.19 13.65
CA TYR A 75 -2.80 6.01 14.06
C TYR A 75 -1.98 4.72 13.89
N SER A 76 -1.35 4.56 12.73
CA SER A 76 -0.49 3.40 12.43
C SER A 76 0.72 3.32 13.36
N HIS A 77 1.37 4.45 13.65
CA HIS A 77 2.48 4.50 14.60
C HIS A 77 2.04 4.09 16.02
N ARG A 78 0.86 4.55 16.47
CA ARG A 78 0.28 4.15 17.75
C ARG A 78 0.02 2.64 17.83
N ILE A 79 -0.50 2.04 16.76
CA ILE A 79 -0.68 0.57 16.70
C ILE A 79 0.66 -0.13 16.82
N PHE A 80 1.66 0.30 16.05
CA PHE A 80 3.01 -0.26 16.09
C PHE A 80 3.61 -0.24 17.50
N ILE A 81 3.57 0.91 18.19
CA ILE A 81 4.05 1.03 19.58
C ILE A 81 3.30 0.07 20.51
N LYS A 82 1.96 0.03 20.43
CA LYS A 82 1.15 -0.85 21.27
C LYS A 82 1.48 -2.32 21.05
N SER A 83 1.70 -2.73 19.80
CA SER A 83 2.06 -4.11 19.45
C SER A 83 3.47 -4.47 19.92
N SER A 84 4.43 -3.54 19.82
CA SER A 84 5.82 -3.74 20.26
C SER A 84 5.94 -3.85 21.79
N SER A 85 5.11 -3.12 22.53
CA SER A 85 5.06 -3.18 23.99
C SER A 85 4.41 -4.45 24.54
N GLN A 86 3.60 -5.17 23.76
CA GLN A 86 3.01 -6.45 24.15
C GLN A 86 3.88 -7.67 23.80
N ALA A 87 4.93 -7.47 23.00
CA ALA A 87 5.88 -8.51 22.60
C ALA A 87 7.09 -8.64 23.55
N LYS A 88 7.09 -7.89 24.66
CA LYS A 88 8.05 -7.98 25.78
C LYS A 88 7.37 -8.60 26.99
#